data_AF-A0A419JSH9-F1
#
_entry.id   AF-A0A419JSH9-F1
#
_cell.length_a   1.000
_cell.length_b   1.000
_cell.length_c   1.000
_cell.angle_alpha   90.00
_cell.angle_beta   90.00
_cell.angle_gamma   90.00
#
_symmetry.space_group_name_H-M   'P 1'
#
loop_
_entity.id
_entity.type
_entity.pdbx_description
1 polymer ?
#
loop_
_entity_poly.entity_id
_entity_poly.type
_entity_poly.pdbx_seq_one_letter_code
_entity_poly.pdbx_strand_id
1 'polypeptide(L)' 'MATKSNRYKPTIKDWPEDERPRERLIKQGAGTLSDTELLAIVLRTGEWHGGDSAIDLARK' A
#
# COMPACT_ATOMS: atom_id res chain seq x y z
N MET A 1 13.47 -2.52 -31.73
CA MET A 1 12.57 -1.61 -30.98
C MET A 1 12.25 -2.28 -29.65
N ALA A 2 12.77 -1.76 -28.54
CA ALA A 2 12.59 -2.37 -27.22
C ALA A 2 11.14 -2.17 -26.73
N THR A 3 10.48 -3.27 -26.39
CA THR A 3 9.16 -3.27 -25.75
C THR A 3 9.29 -2.68 -24.35
N LYS A 4 8.69 -1.50 -24.11
CA LYS A 4 8.53 -0.97 -22.74
C LYS A 4 7.66 -1.96 -21.96
N SER A 5 8.29 -2.77 -21.11
CA SER A 5 7.61 -3.64 -20.16
C SER A 5 6.80 -2.76 -19.21
N ASN A 6 5.49 -2.65 -19.45
CA ASN A 6 4.59 -1.99 -18.52
C ASN A 6 4.56 -2.81 -17.22
N ARG A 7 5.40 -2.42 -16.24
CA ARG A 7 5.47 -3.06 -14.93
C ARG A 7 4.23 -2.66 -14.16
N TYR A 8 3.15 -3.42 -14.33
CA TYR A 8 1.97 -3.32 -13.48
C TYR A 8 2.41 -3.54 -12.02
N LYS A 9 2.48 -2.46 -11.24
CA LYS A 9 2.61 -2.51 -9.79
C LYS A 9 1.19 -2.54 -9.22
N PRO A 10 0.74 -3.65 -8.61
CA PRO A 10 -0.57 -3.69 -7.99
C PRO A 10 -0.65 -2.61 -6.90
N THR A 11 -1.74 -1.84 -6.92
CA THR A 11 -2.02 -0.85 -5.89
C THR A 11 -2.59 -1.55 -4.65
N ILE A 12 -2.59 -0.86 -3.50
CA ILE A 12 -3.20 -1.38 -2.26
C ILE A 12 -4.69 -1.72 -2.47
N LYS A 13 -5.36 -1.09 -3.46
CA LYS A 13 -6.76 -1.39 -3.79
C LYS A 13 -6.93 -2.72 -4.54
N ASP A 14 -5.87 -3.25 -5.14
CA ASP A 14 -5.90 -4.52 -5.86
C ASP A 14 -5.75 -5.72 -4.91
N TRP A 15 -5.43 -5.47 -3.63
CA TRP A 15 -5.29 -6.53 -2.63
C TRP A 15 -6.67 -7.06 -2.19
N PRO A 16 -6.76 -8.33 -1.75
CA PRO A 16 -7.91 -8.84 -1.03
C PRO A 16 -8.31 -7.91 0.12
N GLU A 17 -9.62 -7.75 0.38
CA GLU A 17 -10.10 -6.81 1.40
C GLU A 17 -9.52 -7.12 2.78
N ASP A 18 -9.40 -8.39 3.13
CA ASP A 18 -8.83 -8.82 4.42
C ASP A 18 -7.31 -8.61 4.54
N GLU A 19 -6.64 -8.21 3.45
CA GLU A 19 -5.22 -7.85 3.44
C GLU A 19 -5.00 -6.34 3.37
N ARG A 20 -6.03 -5.56 3.01
CA ARG A 20 -5.92 -4.10 2.91
C ARG A 20 -5.74 -3.50 4.31
N PRO A 21 -4.70 -2.68 4.55
CA PRO A 21 -4.43 -2.11 5.87
C PRO A 21 -5.64 -1.40 6.49
N ARG A 22 -6.37 -0.59 5.71
CA ARG A 22 -7.56 0.13 6.23
C ARG A 22 -8.70 -0.81 6.63
N GLU A 23 -9.00 -1.80 5.79
CA GLU A 23 -10.05 -2.78 6.06
C GLU A 23 -9.69 -3.64 7.28
N ARG A 24 -8.43 -4.09 7.36
CA ARG A 24 -7.90 -4.79 8.53
C ARG A 24 -7.99 -3.96 9.80
N LEU A 25 -7.63 -2.68 9.72
CA LEU A 25 -7.74 -1.75 10.85
C LEU A 25 -9.18 -1.66 11.36
N ILE A 26 -10.17 -1.60 10.45
CA ILE A 26 -11.59 -1.54 10.80
C ILE A 26 -12.08 -2.87 11.39
N LYS A 27 -11.70 -4.01 10.79
CA LYS A 27 -12.17 -5.34 11.19
C LYS A 27 -11.51 -5.88 12.46
N GLN A 28 -10.21 -5.67 12.60
CA GLN A 28 -9.36 -6.36 13.58
C GLN A 28 -8.66 -5.41 14.55
N GLY A 29 -8.68 -4.10 14.29
CA GLY A 29 -8.03 -3.09 15.13
C GLY A 29 -6.53 -2.94 14.88
N ALA A 30 -5.96 -1.87 15.43
CA ALA A 30 -4.58 -1.45 15.16
C ALA A 30 -3.52 -2.48 15.57
N GLY A 31 -3.79 -3.30 16.58
CA GLY A 31 -2.84 -4.29 17.09
C GLY A 31 -2.50 -5.41 16.10
N THR A 32 -3.24 -5.53 14.99
CA THR A 32 -2.98 -6.53 13.94
C THR A 32 -2.13 -5.98 12.78
N LEU A 33 -1.82 -4.69 12.80
CA LEU A 33 -1.05 -4.00 11.77
C LEU A 33 0.36 -3.74 12.26
N SER A 34 1.31 -3.79 11.34
CA SER A 34 2.66 -3.28 11.59
C SER A 34 2.69 -1.75 11.64
N ASP A 35 3.71 -1.19 12.29
CA ASP A 35 3.95 0.27 12.31
C ASP A 35 4.03 0.86 10.90
N THR A 36 4.62 0.12 9.96
CA THR A 36 4.64 0.46 8.53
C THR A 36 3.23 0.58 7.95
N GLU A 37 2.34 -0.38 8.22
CA GLU A 37 0.97 -0.34 7.72
C GLU A 37 0.16 0.79 8.37
N LEU A 38 0.36 1.04 9.66
CA LEU A 38 -0.24 2.17 10.37
C LEU A 38 0.23 3.51 9.78
N LEU A 39 1.54 3.66 9.54
CA LEU A 39 2.10 4.83 8.90
C LEU A 39 1.58 5.00 7.46
N ALA A 40 1.47 3.91 6.69
CA ALA A 40 0.90 3.92 5.35
C ALA A 40 -0.57 4.40 5.34
N ILE A 41 -1.35 4.07 6.36
CA ILE A 41 -2.73 4.55 6.52
C ILE A 41 -2.74 6.07 6.74
N VAL A 42 -1.85 6.58 7.61
CA VAL A 42 -1.70 8.01 7.91
C VAL A 42 -1.26 8.80 6.66
N LEU A 43 -0.27 8.29 5.92
CA LEU A 43 0.22 8.91 4.68
C LEU A 43 -0.86 9.06 3.61
N ARG A 44 -1.88 8.18 3.64
CA ARG A 44 -3.08 8.15 2.82
C ARG A 44 -2.88 7.92 1.32
N THR A 45 -1.78 8.39 0.75
CA THR A 45 -1.41 8.30 -0.67
C THR A 45 0.04 7.87 -0.83
N GLY A 46 0.30 7.10 -1.90
CA GLY A 46 1.67 6.83 -2.35
C GLY A 46 2.28 7.99 -3.13
N GLU A 47 3.47 7.78 -3.69
CA GLU A 47 4.15 8.75 -4.53
C GLU A 47 3.69 8.64 -5.98
N TRP A 48 3.05 9.69 -6.48
CA TRP A 48 2.51 9.73 -7.84
C TRP A 48 3.59 9.60 -8.93
N HIS A 49 4.77 10.19 -8.72
CA HIS A 49 5.83 10.26 -9.73
C HIS A 49 6.76 9.04 -9.75
N GLY A 50 7.05 8.42 -8.60
CA GLY A 50 7.91 7.23 -8.52
C GLY A 50 7.15 5.90 -8.53
N GLY A 51 5.82 5.92 -8.46
CA GLY A 51 4.99 4.71 -8.47
C GLY A 51 5.17 3.84 -7.22
N ASP A 52 5.50 4.47 -6.09
CA ASP A 52 5.58 3.83 -4.78
C ASP A 52 4.22 3.93 -4.09
N SER A 53 3.73 2.83 -3.51
CA SER A 53 2.51 2.84 -2.72
C SER A 53 2.74 3.51 -1.36
N ALA A 54 1.66 3.82 -0.64
CA ALA A 54 1.78 4.34 0.72
C ALA A 54 2.56 3.40 1.66
N ILE A 55 2.50 2.08 1.39
CA ILE A 55 3.26 1.07 2.13
C ILE A 55 4.74 1.14 1.76
N ASP A 56 5.07 1.31 0.48
CA ASP A 56 6.46 1.46 0.03
C ASP A 56 7.10 2.72 0.61
N LEU A 57 6.33 3.82 0.70
CA LEU A 57 6.79 5.04 1.35
C LEU A 57 6.99 4.87 2.86
N ALA A 58 6.11 4.14 3.54
CA ALA A 58 6.23 3.89 4.98
C ALA A 58 7.39 2.95 5.37
N ARG A 59 8.02 2.29 4.40
CA ARG A 59 9.18 1.40 4.61
C ARG A 59 10.54 2.09 4.46
N LYS A 60 10.57 3.30 3.90
CA LYS A 60 11.80 4.09 3.73
C LYS A 60 12.20 4.73 5.06
#